data_AF-A0A937CGK4-F1
#
_entry.id   AF-A0A937CGK4-F1
#
_cell.length_a   1.000
_cell.length_b   1.000
_cell.length_c   1.000
_cell.angle_alpha   90.00
_cell.angle_beta   90.00
_cell.angle_gamma   90.00
#
_symmetry.space_group_name_H-M   'P 1'
#
loop_
_entity.id
_entity.type
_entity.pdbx_description
1 polymer ?
#
loop_
_entity_poly.entity_id
_entity_poly.type
_entity_poly.pdbx_seq_one_letter_code
_entity_poly.pdbx_strand_id
1 'polypeptide(L)'
;MAAQGYTFRETSQGIGAALGTSTHEAANFSLSQKIKDGSLGNASEAMDMAFETFHTIQNMEGIVYDSTTPTYDRAELQLKTLVNIYRLKVAPGIQPVEVEIRLEADIGDGYILSGKFDVRELVTIRDLKTGAASRAHISQYGAYGMLCMAHGRTVESIIEDYLPRASQNQKLIITTWIGDERCARNSEKSET
;
A
#
# COMPACT_ATOMS: atom_id res chain seq x y z
N MET A 1 -1.25 -27.39 3.66
CA MET A 1 -0.23 -28.39 3.25
C MET A 1 0.87 -28.39 4.29
N ALA A 2 1.19 -29.53 4.88
CA ALA A 2 2.17 -29.66 5.96
C ALA A 2 3.57 -29.87 5.38
N ALA A 3 4.51 -28.99 5.70
CA ALA A 3 5.93 -29.22 5.51
C ALA A 3 6.57 -29.52 6.88
N GLN A 4 7.11 -30.73 7.04
CA GLN A 4 7.98 -31.16 8.16
C GLN A 4 7.44 -31.05 9.60
N GLY A 5 6.21 -31.49 9.87
CA GLY A 5 5.76 -31.75 11.27
C GLY A 5 5.59 -30.51 12.15
N TYR A 6 5.72 -29.30 11.59
CA TYR A 6 5.38 -28.05 12.26
C TYR A 6 3.94 -27.65 11.91
N THR A 7 3.10 -27.52 12.93
CA THR A 7 1.80 -26.85 12.80
C THR A 7 2.07 -25.36 12.91
N PHE A 8 1.98 -24.64 11.79
CA PHE A 8 2.04 -23.19 11.82
C PHE A 8 0.85 -22.66 12.62
N ARG A 9 1.09 -21.75 13.56
CA ARG A 9 0.00 -21.05 14.23
C ARG A 9 -0.77 -20.24 13.20
N GLU A 10 -2.09 -20.34 13.21
CA GLU A 10 -2.94 -19.35 12.57
C GLU A 10 -2.80 -18.06 13.39
N THR A 11 -2.13 -17.06 12.82
CA THR A 11 -2.08 -15.74 13.41
C THR A 11 -3.29 -14.97 12.94
N SER A 12 -4.16 -14.58 13.86
CA SER A 12 -5.21 -13.61 13.57
C SER A 12 -4.59 -12.32 13.01
N GLN A 13 -5.27 -11.70 12.05
CA GLN A 13 -4.76 -10.49 11.43
C GLN A 13 -4.99 -9.30 12.36
N GLY A 14 -3.95 -8.49 12.56
CA GLY A 14 -4.09 -7.23 13.30
C GLY A 14 -4.92 -6.23 12.50
N ILE A 15 -5.76 -5.45 13.17
CA ILE A 15 -6.65 -4.46 12.54
C ILE A 15 -5.91 -3.49 11.61
N GLY A 16 -4.69 -3.09 11.95
CA GLY A 16 -3.87 -2.23 11.08
C GLY A 16 -3.52 -2.88 9.75
N ALA A 17 -3.24 -4.18 9.73
CA ALA A 17 -2.95 -4.92 8.50
C ALA A 17 -4.22 -5.10 7.66
N ALA A 18 -5.35 -5.43 8.30
CA ALA A 18 -6.65 -5.53 7.62
C ALA A 18 -7.04 -4.22 6.93
N LEU A 19 -6.95 -3.09 7.65
CA LEU A 19 -7.19 -1.76 7.08
C LEU A 19 -6.21 -1.43 5.95
N GLY A 20 -4.93 -1.80 6.10
CA GLY A 20 -3.93 -1.65 5.06
C GLY A 20 -4.31 -2.41 3.79
N THR A 21 -4.50 -3.71 3.88
CA THR A 21 -4.88 -4.56 2.73
C THR A 21 -6.13 -4.03 2.02
N SER A 22 -7.18 -3.70 2.77
CA SER A 22 -8.41 -3.13 2.20
C SER A 22 -8.20 -1.78 1.51
N THR A 23 -7.32 -0.92 2.05
CA THR A 23 -6.98 0.36 1.42
C THR A 23 -6.18 0.15 0.13
N HIS A 24 -5.25 -0.81 0.11
CA HIS A 24 -4.49 -1.16 -1.10
C HIS A 24 -5.40 -1.65 -2.22
N GLU A 25 -6.42 -2.45 -1.91
CA GLU A 25 -7.34 -2.95 -2.95
C GLU A 25 -8.10 -1.80 -3.64
N ALA A 26 -8.59 -0.82 -2.87
CA ALA A 26 -9.22 0.37 -3.45
C ALA A 26 -8.22 1.24 -4.24
N ALA A 27 -6.98 1.34 -3.78
CA ALA A 27 -5.91 2.05 -4.47
C ALA A 27 -5.56 1.39 -5.81
N ASN A 28 -5.41 0.06 -5.81
CA ASN A 28 -5.17 -0.78 -6.97
C ASN A 28 -6.26 -0.56 -8.02
N PHE A 29 -7.54 -0.68 -7.63
CA PHE A 29 -8.64 -0.40 -8.54
C PHE A 29 -8.53 1.00 -9.16
N SER A 30 -8.34 2.02 -8.31
CA SER A 30 -8.33 3.42 -8.75
C SER A 30 -7.21 3.70 -9.75
N LEU A 31 -6.02 3.17 -9.50
CA LEU A 31 -4.86 3.36 -10.36
C LEU A 31 -4.91 2.48 -11.62
N SER A 32 -5.48 1.29 -11.53
CA SER A 32 -5.75 0.42 -12.68
C SER A 32 -6.74 1.07 -13.66
N GLN A 33 -7.81 1.71 -13.17
CA GLN A 33 -8.70 2.50 -14.02
C GLN A 33 -7.95 3.68 -14.65
N LYS A 34 -7.05 4.32 -13.89
CA LYS A 34 -6.27 5.45 -14.42
C LYS A 34 -5.34 5.06 -15.55
N ILE A 35 -4.74 3.87 -15.50
CA ILE A 35 -4.01 3.29 -16.65
C ILE A 35 -4.95 3.09 -17.84
N LYS A 36 -6.15 2.56 -17.59
CA LYS A 36 -7.08 2.13 -18.64
C LYS A 36 -7.74 3.30 -19.38
N ASP A 37 -8.24 4.30 -18.65
CA ASP A 37 -9.08 5.37 -19.20
C ASP A 37 -8.67 6.79 -18.76
N GLY A 38 -7.60 6.92 -17.98
CA GLY A 38 -7.10 8.20 -17.49
C GLY A 38 -7.85 8.75 -16.26
N SER A 39 -8.90 8.08 -15.79
CA SER A 39 -9.69 8.47 -14.63
C SER A 39 -9.44 7.54 -13.43
N LEU A 40 -9.75 7.99 -12.22
CA LEU A 40 -9.65 7.12 -11.04
C LEU A 40 -10.82 6.10 -10.94
N GLY A 41 -11.72 6.03 -11.93
CA GLY A 41 -12.95 5.22 -11.85
C GLY A 41 -14.02 5.82 -10.90
N ASN A 42 -14.99 5.00 -10.48
CA ASN A 42 -16.04 5.42 -9.57
C ASN A 42 -15.57 5.38 -8.10
N ALA A 43 -15.89 6.43 -7.32
CA ALA A 43 -15.47 6.51 -5.92
C ALA A 43 -16.22 5.54 -4.99
N SER A 44 -17.51 5.31 -5.24
CA SER A 44 -18.31 4.35 -4.50
C SER A 44 -17.83 2.92 -4.74
N GLU A 45 -17.54 2.54 -5.99
CA GLU A 45 -16.99 1.21 -6.30
C GLU A 45 -15.66 0.97 -5.56
N ALA A 46 -14.75 1.95 -5.59
CA ALA A 46 -13.49 1.85 -4.84
C ALA A 46 -13.72 1.66 -3.33
N MET A 47 -14.70 2.36 -2.76
CA MET A 47 -15.07 2.21 -1.36
C MET A 47 -15.68 0.84 -1.07
N ASP A 48 -16.57 0.37 -1.94
CA ASP A 48 -17.24 -0.93 -1.80
C ASP A 48 -16.22 -2.07 -1.85
N MET A 49 -15.23 -2.01 -2.75
CA MET A 49 -14.12 -2.99 -2.79
C MET A 49 -13.27 -3.00 -1.51
N ALA A 50 -12.97 -1.83 -0.94
CA ALA A 50 -12.27 -1.77 0.34
C ALA A 50 -13.09 -2.45 1.45
N PHE A 51 -14.39 -2.18 1.52
CA PHE A 51 -15.26 -2.79 2.51
C PHE A 51 -15.45 -4.29 2.29
N GLU A 52 -15.66 -4.74 1.07
CA GLU A 52 -15.77 -6.17 0.74
C GLU A 52 -14.50 -6.93 1.16
N THR A 53 -13.33 -6.38 0.85
CA THR A 53 -12.04 -6.93 1.28
C THR A 53 -11.94 -6.96 2.81
N PHE A 54 -12.34 -5.88 3.48
CA PHE A 54 -12.31 -5.80 4.95
C PHE A 54 -13.23 -6.84 5.60
N HIS A 55 -14.44 -7.01 5.06
CA HIS A 55 -15.43 -7.98 5.54
C HIS A 55 -14.94 -9.42 5.29
N THR A 56 -14.32 -9.67 4.14
CA THR A 56 -13.71 -10.97 3.81
C THR A 56 -12.66 -11.36 4.83
N ILE A 57 -11.72 -10.44 5.11
CA ILE A 57 -10.68 -10.62 6.12
C ILE A 57 -11.30 -10.89 7.50
N GLN A 58 -12.28 -10.08 7.91
CA GLN A 58 -12.94 -10.22 9.20
C GLN A 58 -13.58 -11.61 9.36
N ASN A 59 -14.24 -12.11 8.32
CA ASN A 59 -14.97 -13.37 8.36
C ASN A 59 -14.05 -14.60 8.26
N MET A 60 -12.92 -14.49 7.55
CA MET A 60 -12.03 -15.63 7.30
C MET A 60 -10.92 -15.76 8.36
N GLU A 61 -10.31 -14.64 8.76
CA GLU A 61 -9.10 -14.64 9.58
C GLU A 61 -9.35 -14.17 11.02
N GLY A 62 -10.47 -13.46 11.23
CA GLY A 62 -10.72 -12.71 12.45
C GLY A 62 -9.77 -11.51 12.56
N ILE A 63 -10.21 -10.48 13.28
CA ILE A 63 -9.44 -9.24 13.46
C ILE A 63 -9.14 -9.00 14.94
N VAL A 64 -7.86 -8.79 15.24
CA VAL A 64 -7.41 -8.30 16.55
C VAL A 64 -7.32 -6.79 16.54
N TYR A 65 -8.18 -6.15 17.32
CA TYR A 65 -8.20 -4.70 17.50
C TYR A 65 -7.02 -4.23 18.37
N ASP A 66 -6.57 -3.00 18.15
CA ASP A 66 -5.47 -2.38 18.89
C ASP A 66 -5.93 -1.06 19.55
N SER A 67 -5.04 -0.40 20.31
CA SER A 67 -5.38 0.85 20.98
C SER A 67 -5.67 2.02 20.02
N THR A 68 -5.22 1.93 18.76
CA THR A 68 -5.43 2.95 17.73
C THR A 68 -6.77 2.77 17.03
N THR A 69 -7.19 1.51 16.86
CA THR A 69 -8.46 1.10 16.26
C THR A 69 -9.12 0.06 17.19
N PRO A 70 -9.82 0.49 18.25
CA PRO A 70 -10.26 -0.42 19.30
C PRO A 70 -11.59 -1.15 18.99
N THR A 71 -12.33 -0.69 17.98
CA THR A 71 -13.66 -1.24 17.65
C THR A 71 -13.90 -1.29 16.16
N TYR A 72 -14.90 -2.08 15.75
CA TYR A 72 -15.34 -2.21 14.37
C TYR A 72 -15.80 -0.87 13.78
N ASP A 73 -16.69 -0.14 14.47
CA ASP A 73 -17.18 1.18 14.02
C ASP A 73 -16.03 2.18 13.77
N ARG A 74 -14.98 2.11 14.61
CA ARG A 74 -13.78 2.92 14.43
C ARG A 74 -12.97 2.48 13.22
N ALA A 75 -12.86 1.17 12.98
CA ALA A 75 -12.22 0.62 11.80
C ALA A 75 -12.93 1.06 10.50
N GLU A 76 -14.26 0.99 10.44
CA GLU A 76 -15.00 1.43 9.25
C GLU A 76 -14.79 2.92 8.94
N LEU A 77 -14.83 3.77 9.97
CA LEU A 77 -14.60 5.20 9.81
C LEU A 77 -13.15 5.48 9.35
N GLN A 78 -12.19 4.75 9.89
CA GLN A 78 -10.80 4.86 9.47
C GLN A 78 -10.59 4.36 8.05
N LEU A 79 -11.19 3.25 7.66
CA LEU A 79 -11.11 2.73 6.29
C LEU A 79 -11.64 3.75 5.28
N LYS A 80 -12.84 4.30 5.53
CA LYS A 80 -13.41 5.40 4.73
C LYS A 80 -12.44 6.57 4.61
N THR A 81 -11.83 6.95 5.72
CA THR A 81 -10.90 8.08 5.76
C THR A 81 -9.63 7.78 4.95
N LEU A 82 -9.01 6.61 5.12
CA LEU A 82 -7.80 6.20 4.39
C LEU A 82 -8.06 6.16 2.88
N VAL A 83 -9.13 5.50 2.44
CA VAL A 83 -9.52 5.40 1.03
C VAL A 83 -9.76 6.79 0.44
N ASN A 84 -10.49 7.65 1.14
CA ASN A 84 -10.77 9.01 0.66
C ASN A 84 -9.52 9.87 0.59
N ILE A 85 -8.65 9.85 1.61
CA ILE A 85 -7.40 10.62 1.60
C ILE A 85 -6.52 10.17 0.44
N TYR A 86 -6.33 8.86 0.28
CA TYR A 86 -5.52 8.34 -0.83
C TYR A 86 -6.09 8.81 -2.17
N ARG A 87 -7.38 8.57 -2.39
CA ARG A 87 -8.06 8.84 -3.66
C ARG A 87 -8.13 10.33 -4.00
N LEU A 88 -8.33 11.20 -3.02
CA LEU A 88 -8.52 12.64 -3.25
C LEU A 88 -7.22 13.43 -3.21
N LYS A 89 -6.20 12.98 -2.46
CA LYS A 89 -4.98 13.76 -2.22
C LYS A 89 -3.72 13.12 -2.82
N VAL A 90 -3.66 11.79 -2.94
CA VAL A 90 -2.47 11.06 -3.42
C VAL A 90 -2.62 10.61 -4.87
N ALA A 91 -3.60 9.74 -5.14
CA ALA A 91 -3.83 9.11 -6.44
C ALA A 91 -3.97 10.07 -7.65
N PRO A 92 -4.52 11.31 -7.51
CA PRO A 92 -4.58 12.24 -8.64
C PRO A 92 -3.19 12.64 -9.15
N GLY A 93 -2.18 12.69 -8.27
CA GLY A 93 -0.80 13.07 -8.60
C GLY A 93 0.06 11.95 -9.21
N ILE A 94 -0.39 10.69 -9.14
CA ILE A 94 0.36 9.53 -9.64
C ILE A 94 0.09 9.34 -11.13
N GLN A 95 1.12 9.13 -11.96
CA GLN A 95 0.98 8.73 -13.37
C GLN A 95 1.35 7.25 -13.54
N PRO A 96 0.42 6.32 -13.24
CA PRO A 96 0.74 4.90 -13.20
C PRO A 96 1.01 4.36 -14.61
N VAL A 97 2.03 3.51 -14.73
CA VAL A 97 2.31 2.68 -15.92
C VAL A 97 2.05 1.20 -15.63
N GLU A 98 2.25 0.77 -14.39
CA GLU A 98 2.02 -0.60 -13.91
C GLU A 98 1.47 -0.53 -12.49
N VAL A 99 0.52 -1.41 -12.16
CA VAL A 99 -0.09 -1.51 -10.82
C VAL A 99 -0.13 -2.99 -10.45
N GLU A 100 0.29 -3.32 -9.22
CA GLU A 100 0.23 -4.68 -8.64
C GLU A 100 0.88 -5.78 -9.52
N ILE A 101 1.93 -5.44 -10.26
CA ILE A 101 2.65 -6.40 -11.09
C ILE A 101 3.63 -7.21 -10.24
N ARG A 102 3.48 -8.54 -10.28
CA ARG A 102 4.42 -9.47 -9.67
C ARG A 102 5.63 -9.65 -10.58
N LEU A 103 6.82 -9.43 -10.03
CA LEU A 103 8.11 -9.69 -10.68
C LEU A 103 8.88 -10.74 -9.91
N GLU A 104 9.68 -11.51 -10.65
CA GLU A 104 10.58 -12.52 -10.10
C GLU A 104 11.93 -12.44 -10.81
N ALA A 105 13.02 -12.60 -10.07
CA ALA A 105 14.38 -12.58 -10.61
C ALA A 105 15.19 -13.70 -9.94
N ASP A 106 15.95 -14.43 -10.75
CA ASP A 106 16.96 -15.36 -10.26
C ASP A 106 18.13 -14.56 -9.68
N ILE A 107 18.46 -14.81 -8.40
CA ILE A 107 19.55 -14.14 -7.69
C ILE A 107 20.75 -15.06 -7.45
N GLY A 108 20.77 -16.24 -8.08
CA GLY A 108 21.82 -17.25 -7.95
C GLY A 108 21.52 -18.31 -6.90
N ASP A 109 22.33 -19.38 -6.90
CA ASP A 109 22.30 -20.48 -5.92
C ASP A 109 20.91 -21.15 -5.76
N GLY A 110 20.08 -21.10 -6.80
CA GLY A 110 18.73 -21.65 -6.80
C GLY A 110 17.71 -20.81 -6.04
N TYR A 111 18.05 -19.57 -5.66
CA TYR A 111 17.14 -18.63 -5.01
C TYR A 111 16.48 -17.70 -6.02
N ILE A 112 15.17 -17.47 -5.82
CA ILE A 112 14.38 -16.54 -6.62
C ILE A 112 13.91 -15.41 -5.69
N LEU A 113 14.31 -14.18 -6.02
CA LEU A 113 13.70 -13.00 -5.43
C LEU A 113 12.36 -12.75 -6.13
N SER A 114 11.30 -12.56 -5.36
CA SER A 114 9.99 -12.22 -5.90
C SER A 114 9.33 -11.11 -5.09
N GLY A 115 8.53 -10.29 -5.76
CA GLY A 115 7.90 -9.15 -5.13
C GLY A 115 6.80 -8.56 -5.99
N LYS A 116 5.96 -7.77 -5.34
CA LYS A 116 4.89 -7.00 -5.97
C LYS A 116 4.93 -5.61 -5.33
N PHE A 117 5.13 -4.59 -6.15
CA PHE A 117 5.00 -3.19 -5.74
C PHE A 117 3.57 -2.72 -6.05
N ASP A 118 3.07 -1.75 -5.29
CA ASP A 118 1.69 -1.29 -5.47
C ASP A 118 1.52 -0.59 -6.80
N VAL A 119 2.41 0.36 -7.12
CA VAL A 119 2.38 1.09 -8.39
C VAL A 119 3.77 1.50 -8.85
N ARG A 120 3.93 1.55 -10.16
CA ARG A 120 5.08 2.14 -10.81
C ARG A 120 4.62 3.25 -11.76
N GLU A 121 5.31 4.39 -11.70
CA GLU A 121 5.34 5.43 -12.72
C GLU A 121 6.55 5.19 -13.65
N LEU A 122 6.78 6.04 -14.65
CA LEU A 122 7.81 5.77 -15.67
C LEU A 122 9.21 5.45 -15.10
N VAL A 123 9.63 6.13 -14.04
CA VAL A 123 10.94 5.90 -13.37
C VAL A 123 10.83 5.83 -11.85
N THR A 124 9.60 5.82 -11.31
CA THR A 124 9.36 5.89 -9.86
C THR A 124 8.55 4.70 -9.41
N ILE A 125 8.97 4.03 -8.35
CA ILE A 125 8.15 3.04 -7.66
C ILE A 125 7.43 3.76 -6.52
N ARG A 126 6.13 3.55 -6.35
CA ARG A 126 5.42 4.01 -5.16
C ARG A 126 4.81 2.85 -4.41
N ASP A 127 4.87 2.98 -3.10
CA ASP A 127 4.44 1.98 -2.14
C ASP A 127 3.57 2.68 -1.10
N LEU A 128 2.29 2.36 -1.10
CA LEU A 128 1.31 2.80 -0.14
C LEU A 128 1.57 2.08 1.18
N LYS A 129 1.53 2.83 2.27
CA LYS A 129 1.61 2.27 3.62
C LYS A 129 0.58 2.91 4.50
N THR A 130 -0.05 2.10 5.35
CA THR A 130 -0.93 2.60 6.41
C THR A 130 -0.42 2.12 7.77
N GLY A 131 -0.65 2.89 8.83
CA GLY A 131 -0.24 2.43 10.16
C GLY A 131 -0.37 3.47 11.26
N ALA A 132 -0.03 3.08 12.49
CA ALA A 132 0.02 4.02 13.63
C ALA A 132 1.35 4.80 13.71
N ALA A 133 2.43 4.24 13.14
CA ALA A 133 3.72 4.91 13.00
C ALA A 133 4.40 4.49 11.67
N SER A 134 5.10 5.42 11.03
CA SER A 134 5.94 5.11 9.86
C SER A 134 7.19 4.37 10.32
N ARG A 135 7.59 3.36 9.54
CA ARG A 135 8.79 2.54 9.78
C ARG A 135 9.64 2.55 8.51
N ALA A 136 10.94 2.30 8.65
CA ALA A 136 11.83 2.21 7.50
C ALA A 136 11.68 0.82 6.84
N HIS A 137 11.29 0.78 5.57
CA HIS A 137 11.18 -0.46 4.77
C HIS A 137 12.30 -0.55 3.70
N ILE A 138 13.50 -0.06 4.02
CA ILE A 138 14.62 0.11 3.07
C ILE A 138 14.96 -1.18 2.32
N SER A 139 14.96 -2.34 3.00
CA SER A 139 15.24 -3.63 2.35
C SER A 139 14.18 -4.01 1.31
N GLN A 140 12.90 -3.71 1.58
CA GLN A 140 11.81 -3.91 0.62
C GLN A 140 11.99 -3.01 -0.60
N TYR A 141 12.33 -1.73 -0.39
CA TYR A 141 12.57 -0.78 -1.48
C TYR A 141 13.75 -1.18 -2.36
N GLY A 142 14.86 -1.60 -1.76
CA GLY A 142 16.01 -2.14 -2.48
C GLY A 142 15.62 -3.37 -3.32
N ALA A 143 14.82 -4.28 -2.76
CA ALA A 143 14.32 -5.44 -3.49
C ALA A 143 13.45 -5.06 -4.70
N TYR A 144 12.56 -4.08 -4.56
CA TYR A 144 11.76 -3.59 -5.69
C TYR A 144 12.62 -2.94 -6.78
N GLY A 145 13.61 -2.13 -6.39
CA GLY A 145 14.58 -1.58 -7.32
C GLY A 145 15.30 -2.66 -8.12
N MET A 146 15.84 -3.69 -7.44
CA MET A 146 16.51 -4.82 -8.08
C MET A 146 15.59 -5.60 -9.03
N LEU A 147 14.35 -5.88 -8.62
CA LEU A 147 13.36 -6.57 -9.46
C LEU A 147 13.04 -5.78 -10.73
N CYS A 148 12.85 -4.46 -10.63
CA CYS A 148 12.63 -3.62 -11.79
C CYS A 148 13.85 -3.63 -12.73
N MET A 149 15.07 -3.47 -12.20
CA MET A 149 16.29 -3.49 -12.99
C MET A 149 16.51 -4.82 -13.72
N ALA A 150 16.29 -5.94 -13.04
CA ALA A 150 16.39 -7.29 -13.62
C ALA A 150 15.44 -7.51 -14.80
N HIS A 151 14.35 -6.73 -14.87
CA HIS A 151 13.37 -6.76 -15.95
C HIS A 151 13.48 -5.57 -16.92
N GLY A 152 14.63 -4.87 -16.94
CA GLY A 152 14.88 -3.76 -17.86
C GLY A 152 14.03 -2.51 -17.61
N ARG A 153 13.49 -2.35 -16.39
CA ARG A 153 12.75 -1.15 -15.98
C ARG A 153 13.69 -0.16 -15.30
N THR A 154 13.69 1.08 -15.76
CA THR A 154 14.42 2.17 -15.08
C THR A 154 13.73 2.54 -13.77
N VAL A 155 14.54 2.76 -12.73
CA VAL A 155 14.12 3.24 -11.41
C VAL A 155 15.10 4.32 -10.97
N GLU A 156 14.60 5.54 -10.81
CA GLU A 156 15.34 6.71 -10.33
C GLU A 156 14.95 7.09 -8.91
N SER A 157 13.73 6.77 -8.48
CA SER A 157 13.26 7.05 -7.13
C SER A 157 12.22 6.05 -6.64
N ILE A 158 12.09 5.97 -5.31
CA ILE A 158 11.06 5.20 -4.63
C ILE A 158 10.33 6.15 -3.68
N ILE A 159 9.01 6.11 -3.65
CA ILE A 159 8.19 6.95 -2.78
C ILE A 159 7.33 6.06 -1.88
N GLU A 160 7.42 6.26 -0.57
CA GLU A 160 6.46 5.73 0.39
C GLU A 160 5.33 6.77 0.57
N ASP A 161 4.12 6.40 0.15
CA ASP A 161 2.91 7.16 0.40
C ASP A 161 2.32 6.70 1.74
N TYR A 162 2.71 7.35 2.84
CA TYR A 162 2.30 6.94 4.18
C TYR A 162 1.02 7.65 4.66
N LEU A 163 -0.01 6.85 4.95
CA LEU A 163 -1.29 7.28 5.51
C LEU A 163 -1.41 6.87 6.99
N PRO A 164 -1.35 7.81 7.94
CA PRO A 164 -1.50 7.48 9.36
C PRO A 164 -2.94 7.03 9.67
N ARG A 165 -3.07 6.00 10.51
CA ARG A 165 -4.32 5.56 11.14
C ARG A 165 -4.68 6.52 12.29
N ALA A 166 -5.10 7.73 11.94
CA ALA A 166 -5.46 8.77 12.91
C ALA A 166 -6.79 9.44 12.52
N SER A 167 -7.23 10.40 13.34
CA SER A 167 -8.42 11.21 13.03
C SER A 167 -8.20 12.16 11.85
N GLN A 168 -9.30 12.62 11.24
CA GLN A 168 -9.39 13.27 9.91
C GLN A 168 -8.51 14.52 9.65
N ASN A 169 -7.79 15.06 10.64
CA ASN A 169 -7.05 16.33 10.54
C ASN A 169 -5.53 16.18 10.45
N GLN A 170 -4.99 15.05 9.97
CA GLN A 170 -3.54 14.83 9.95
C GLN A 170 -2.85 15.03 8.59
N LYS A 171 -1.59 15.47 8.67
CA LYS A 171 -0.71 15.72 7.52
C LYS A 171 -0.36 14.40 6.83
N LEU A 172 -0.56 14.36 5.52
CA LEU A 172 0.01 13.34 4.66
C LEU A 172 1.54 13.43 4.72
N ILE A 173 2.20 12.28 4.94
CA ILE A 173 3.66 12.19 4.92
C ILE A 173 4.05 11.46 3.63
N ILE A 174 4.68 12.21 2.72
CA ILE A 174 5.28 11.63 1.52
C ILE A 174 6.78 11.51 1.80
N THR A 175 7.28 10.28 1.87
CA THR A 175 8.71 10.03 1.99
C THR A 175 9.26 9.64 0.63
N THR A 176 10.21 10.40 0.10
CA THR A 176 10.94 10.06 -1.14
C THR A 176 12.31 9.50 -0.78
N TRP A 177 12.70 8.42 -1.44
CA TRP A 177 14.02 7.82 -1.42
C TRP A 177 14.65 7.99 -2.81
N ILE A 178 15.84 8.60 -2.85
CA ILE A 178 16.66 8.74 -4.06
C ILE A 178 18.01 8.10 -3.74
N GLY A 179 18.32 6.96 -4.35
CA GLY A 179 19.44 6.12 -3.90
C GLY A 179 19.27 5.70 -2.44
N ASP A 180 20.26 5.98 -1.59
CA ASP A 180 20.25 5.66 -0.15
C ASP A 180 19.74 6.82 0.74
N GLU A 181 19.36 7.96 0.17
CA GLU A 181 18.97 9.15 0.94
C GLU A 181 17.45 9.25 1.16
N ARG A 182 17.05 9.50 2.42
CA ARG A 182 15.65 9.75 2.82
C ARG A 182 15.34 11.25 2.77
N CYS A 183 14.35 11.64 1.96
CA CYS A 183 13.84 13.01 1.92
C CYS A 183 12.32 13.02 2.20
N ALA A 184 11.92 13.47 3.40
CA ALA A 184 10.51 13.56 3.79
C ALA A 184 9.96 14.97 3.50
N ARG A 185 8.80 15.05 2.83
CA ARG A 185 8.09 16.32 2.58
C ARG A 185 6.68 16.26 3.14
N ASN A 186 6.29 17.28 3.89
CA ASN A 186 4.91 17.48 4.32
C ASN A 186 4.13 18.17 3.19
N SER A 187 2.99 17.62 2.76
CA SER A 187 2.11 18.33 1.83
C SER A 187 1.28 19.36 2.59
N GLU A 188 1.80 20.57 2.77
CA GLU A 188 0.97 21.71 3.15
C GLU A 188 0.37 22.32 1.88
N LYS A 189 -0.92 22.09 1.66
CA LYS A 189 -1.75 23.04 0.92
C LYS A 189 -2.76 23.61 1.91
N SER A 190 -2.49 24.81 2.38
CA SER A 190 -3.47 25.66 3.05
C SER A 190 -4.64 25.87 2.09
N GLU A 191 -5.83 25.41 2.47
CA GLU A 191 -7.07 25.85 1.84
C GLU A 191 -7.29 27.32 2.24
N THR A 192 -7.17 28.21 1.25
CA THR A 192 -7.81 29.54 1.24
C THR A 192 -9.07 29.46 0.40
#